data_AF-Q8MIJ4-F1
#
_entry.id   AF-Q8MIJ4-F1
#
_cell.length_a   1.000
_cell.length_b   1.000
_cell.length_c   1.000
_cell.angle_alpha   90.00
_cell.angle_beta   90.00
_cell.angle_gamma   90.00
#
_symmetry.space_group_name_H-M   'P 1'
#
loop_
_entity.id
_entity.type
_entity.pdbx_description
1 polymer ?
#
loop_
_entity_poly.entity_id
_entity_poly.type
_entity_poly.pdbx_seq_one_letter_code
_entity_poly.pdbx_strand_id
1 'polypeptide(L)'
;KALPSTSKVTEAHTAEIRPGAFIRQGRKLNIDFGAEGNRYYEANYWQFPDEIHYNGCSEANVTKEKFVISCINATQAENQEELSREKQDDKLHQRILWRLIRELCSV
;
A
#
# COMPACT_ATOMS: atom_id res chain seq x y z
N LYS A 1 -16.23 29.70 -28.64
CA LYS A 1 -16.46 28.26 -28.35
C LYS A 1 -15.37 27.82 -27.39
N ALA A 2 -15.63 27.87 -26.09
CA ALA A 2 -14.63 27.65 -25.04
C ALA A 2 -14.51 26.16 -24.72
N LEU A 3 -13.28 25.65 -24.60
CA LEU A 3 -12.99 24.32 -24.07
C LEU A 3 -13.38 24.28 -22.59
N PRO A 4 -14.07 23.24 -22.10
CA PRO A 4 -14.19 23.06 -20.67
C PRO A 4 -12.90 22.43 -20.15
N SER A 5 -12.06 23.26 -19.55
CA SER A 5 -11.08 22.85 -18.55
C SER A 5 -11.82 22.13 -17.42
N THR A 6 -11.50 20.85 -17.17
CA THR A 6 -11.80 20.22 -15.88
C THR A 6 -10.64 19.30 -15.50
N SER A 7 -9.65 19.89 -14.83
CA SER A 7 -8.83 19.18 -13.85
C SER A 7 -9.76 18.52 -12.84
N LYS A 8 -10.14 17.27 -13.07
CA LYS A 8 -10.85 16.46 -12.06
C LYS A 8 -9.83 15.74 -11.19
N VAL A 9 -9.16 16.53 -10.37
CA VAL A 9 -8.68 16.06 -9.08
C VAL A 9 -9.70 16.57 -8.04
N THR A 10 -9.87 15.79 -6.97
CA THR A 10 -10.67 16.07 -5.75
C THR A 10 -12.19 16.04 -5.90
N GLU A 11 -12.83 14.99 -5.34
CA GLU A 11 -14.01 15.04 -4.41
C GLU A 11 -14.78 13.69 -4.26
N ALA A 12 -14.32 12.55 -4.78
CA ALA A 12 -15.16 11.34 -4.80
C ALA A 12 -14.89 10.25 -3.73
N HIS A 13 -13.85 10.34 -2.88
CA HIS A 13 -13.56 9.24 -1.94
C HIS A 13 -13.04 9.67 -0.56
N THR A 14 -13.65 10.71 0.04
CA THR A 14 -13.66 10.85 1.51
C THR A 14 -14.77 9.98 2.11
N ALA A 15 -14.91 8.74 1.64
CA ALA A 15 -15.34 7.69 2.56
C ALA A 15 -14.15 7.56 3.51
N GLU A 16 -14.37 7.65 4.82
CA GLU A 16 -13.34 7.46 5.84
C GLU A 16 -12.45 6.28 5.42
N ILE A 17 -11.24 6.57 4.93
CA ILE A 17 -10.36 5.54 4.40
C ILE A 17 -10.06 4.65 5.58
N ARG A 18 -10.41 3.37 5.47
CA ARG A 18 -10.29 2.46 6.61
C ARG A 18 -8.82 2.30 6.98
N PRO A 19 -8.48 2.25 8.28
CA PRO A 19 -7.11 1.97 8.71
C PRO A 19 -6.60 0.68 8.09
N GLY A 20 -5.43 0.74 7.46
CA GLY A 20 -4.83 -0.37 6.72
C GLY A 20 -5.14 -0.38 5.22
N ALA A 21 -6.00 0.51 4.71
CA ALA A 21 -6.30 0.53 3.28
C ALA A 21 -5.08 0.92 2.42
N PHE A 22 -4.95 0.25 1.27
CA PHE A 22 -3.94 0.56 0.26
C PHE A 22 -4.25 1.86 -0.48
N ILE A 23 -3.26 2.75 -0.55
CA ILE A 23 -3.30 3.93 -1.40
C ILE A 23 -2.42 3.65 -2.62
N ARG A 24 -3.03 3.65 -3.81
CA ARG A 24 -2.35 3.44 -5.10
C ARG A 24 -2.39 4.72 -5.93
N GLN A 25 -1.30 5.47 -5.90
CA GLN A 25 -0.98 6.59 -6.76
C GLN A 25 -0.21 6.14 -8.02
N GLY A 26 0.35 4.93 -8.02
CA GLY A 26 1.14 4.38 -9.12
C GLY A 26 2.55 4.96 -9.20
N ARG A 27 3.12 5.40 -8.07
CA ARG A 27 4.49 5.88 -7.98
C ARG A 27 5.43 4.69 -7.75
N LYS A 28 6.48 4.61 -8.56
CA LYS A 28 7.51 3.61 -8.32
C LYS A 28 8.30 3.95 -7.05
N LEU A 29 8.28 3.06 -6.06
CA LEU A 29 9.05 3.21 -4.83
C LEU A 29 10.48 2.69 -5.01
N ASN A 30 11.43 3.27 -4.27
CA ASN A 30 12.83 2.83 -4.27
C ASN A 30 13.10 1.84 -3.12
N ILE A 31 12.65 0.60 -3.28
CA ILE A 31 12.84 -0.49 -2.32
C ILE A 31 13.56 -1.64 -3.02
N ASP A 32 14.54 -2.24 -2.36
CA ASP A 32 15.23 -3.42 -2.89
C ASP A 32 14.49 -4.72 -2.51
N PHE A 33 13.99 -5.41 -3.53
CA PHE A 33 13.35 -6.72 -3.46
C PHE A 33 14.27 -7.86 -3.96
N GLY A 34 15.54 -7.55 -4.25
CA GLY A 34 16.48 -8.46 -4.91
C GLY A 34 16.32 -8.49 -6.44
N ALA A 35 17.24 -9.12 -7.15
CA ALA A 35 17.33 -9.03 -8.62
C ALA A 35 16.08 -9.48 -9.39
N GLU A 36 15.41 -10.55 -8.93
CA GLU A 36 14.16 -11.02 -9.53
C GLU A 36 12.98 -10.12 -9.15
N GLY A 37 12.85 -9.79 -7.86
CA GLY A 37 11.78 -8.93 -7.35
C GLY A 37 11.82 -7.53 -7.95
N ASN A 38 13.00 -6.94 -8.10
CA ASN A 38 13.18 -5.61 -8.69
C ASN A 38 12.73 -5.58 -10.16
N ARG A 39 13.08 -6.61 -10.94
CA ARG A 39 12.63 -6.72 -12.35
C ARG A 39 11.12 -6.88 -12.45
N TYR A 40 10.53 -7.70 -11.57
CA TYR A 40 9.07 -7.86 -11.53
C TYR A 40 8.39 -6.57 -11.11
N TYR A 41 8.89 -5.90 -10.07
CA TYR A 41 8.34 -4.65 -9.55
C TYR A 41 8.46 -3.52 -10.59
N GLU A 42 9.56 -3.44 -11.35
CA GLU A 42 9.75 -2.47 -12.45
C GLU A 42 8.59 -2.52 -13.46
N ALA A 43 8.12 -3.71 -13.81
CA ALA A 43 7.05 -3.90 -14.78
C ALA A 43 5.64 -3.74 -14.19
N ASN A 44 5.49 -3.88 -12.86
CA ASN A 44 4.20 -4.05 -12.20
C ASN A 44 3.95 -3.07 -11.04
N TYR A 45 4.82 -2.09 -10.79
CA TYR A 45 4.74 -1.20 -9.61
C TYR A 45 3.38 -0.52 -9.43
N TRP A 46 2.68 -0.24 -10.54
CA TRP A 46 1.34 0.37 -10.55
C TRP A 46 0.25 -0.49 -9.89
N GLN A 47 0.48 -1.79 -9.67
CA GLN A 47 -0.43 -2.69 -8.96
C GLN A 47 -0.24 -2.63 -7.44
N PHE A 48 0.94 -2.21 -6.99
CA PHE A 48 1.30 -2.20 -5.56
C PHE A 48 0.88 -0.88 -4.90
N PRO A 49 0.63 -0.89 -3.57
CA PRO A 49 0.39 0.35 -2.83
C PRO A 49 1.64 1.22 -2.81
N ASP A 50 1.42 2.52 -2.79
CA ASP A 50 2.44 3.54 -2.58
C ASP A 50 2.54 3.94 -1.13
N GLU A 51 1.40 3.87 -0.43
CA GLU A 51 1.20 4.29 0.94
C GLU A 51 0.13 3.40 1.60
N ILE A 52 0.16 3.31 2.92
CA ILE A 52 -0.86 2.63 3.74
C ILE A 52 -1.53 3.70 4.58
N HIS A 53 -2.86 3.79 4.49
CA HIS A 53 -3.60 4.72 5.33
C HIS A 53 -3.69 4.16 6.76
N TYR A 54 -2.86 4.64 7.68
CA TYR A 54 -2.90 4.18 9.07
C TYR A 54 -2.57 5.31 10.08
N ASN A 55 -3.61 5.87 10.70
CA ASN A 55 -3.48 6.90 11.73
C ASN A 55 -3.34 6.29 13.13
N GLY A 56 -2.24 5.58 13.39
CA GLY A 56 -1.95 4.95 14.69
C GLY A 56 -1.35 5.87 15.76
N CYS A 57 -0.90 7.08 15.40
CA CYS A 57 -0.26 8.02 16.32
C CYS A 57 -1.24 8.83 17.19
N SER A 58 -2.54 8.52 17.14
CA SER A 58 -3.58 9.14 17.99
C SER A 58 -3.44 8.74 19.47
N GLU A 59 -2.81 7.60 19.76
CA GLU A 59 -2.63 7.10 21.11
C GLU A 59 -1.31 7.61 21.72
N ALA A 60 -1.41 8.50 22.71
CA ALA A 60 -0.27 8.84 23.54
C ALA A 60 0.28 7.56 24.18
N ASN A 61 1.56 7.24 23.92
CA ASN A 61 2.33 6.09 24.46
C ASN A 61 2.41 4.80 23.62
N VAL A 62 2.26 4.85 22.29
CA VAL A 62 2.58 3.70 21.42
C VAL A 62 4.06 3.70 21.05
N THR A 63 4.76 2.58 21.27
CA THR A 63 6.15 2.40 20.81
C THR A 63 6.18 2.21 19.29
N LYS A 64 7.30 2.56 18.63
CA LYS A 64 7.45 2.35 17.18
C LYS A 64 7.16 0.90 16.76
N GLU A 65 7.64 -0.07 17.53
CA GLU A 65 7.38 -1.49 17.26
C GLU A 65 5.88 -1.84 17.30
N LYS A 66 5.15 -1.35 18.33
CA LYS A 66 3.70 -1.55 18.42
C LYS A 66 2.95 -0.87 17.28
N PHE A 67 3.38 0.33 16.88
CA PHE A 67 2.80 1.03 15.74
C PHE A 67 2.94 0.21 14.44
N VAL A 68 4.16 -0.27 14.15
CA VAL A 68 4.46 -1.08 12.95
C VAL A 68 3.61 -2.36 12.93
N ILE A 69 3.55 -3.08 14.05
CA ILE A 69 2.76 -4.31 14.18
C ILE A 69 1.27 -4.02 13.95
N SER A 70 0.73 -2.97 14.57
CA SER A 70 -0.67 -2.62 14.44
C SER A 70 -1.02 -2.13 13.02
N CYS A 71 -0.13 -1.39 12.37
CA CYS A 71 -0.26 -1.00 10.96
C CYS A 71 -0.34 -2.23 10.04
N ILE A 72 0.56 -3.20 10.23
CA ILE A 72 0.57 -4.44 9.46
C ILE A 72 -0.72 -5.23 9.70
N ASN A 73 -1.17 -5.36 10.95
CA ASN A 73 -2.38 -6.11 11.29
C ASN A 73 -3.64 -5.47 10.68
N ALA A 74 -3.76 -4.13 10.75
CA ALA A 74 -4.85 -3.42 10.12
C ALA A 74 -4.84 -3.60 8.59
N THR A 75 -3.65 -3.51 7.99
CA THR A 75 -3.46 -3.71 6.54
C THR A 75 -3.86 -5.11 6.09
N GLN A 76 -3.52 -6.13 6.88
CA GLN A 76 -3.93 -7.51 6.60
C GLN A 76 -5.44 -7.69 6.66
N ALA A 77 -6.07 -7.13 7.69
CA ALA A 77 -7.50 -7.24 7.90
C ALA A 77 -8.29 -6.54 6.77
N GLU A 78 -7.86 -5.35 6.36
CA GLU A 78 -8.58 -4.57 5.34
C GLU A 78 -8.38 -5.14 3.92
N ASN A 79 -7.21 -5.71 3.61
CA ASN A 79 -6.87 -6.18 2.26
C ASN A 79 -6.80 -7.71 2.17
N GLN A 80 -7.56 -8.41 3.03
CA GLN A 80 -7.49 -9.87 3.15
C GLN A 80 -7.73 -10.58 1.81
N GLU A 81 -8.67 -10.10 0.98
CA GLU A 81 -8.97 -10.73 -0.31
C GLU A 81 -7.78 -10.67 -1.29
N GLU A 82 -7.04 -9.56 -1.32
CA GLU A 82 -5.89 -9.40 -2.20
C GLU A 82 -4.69 -10.20 -1.70
N LEU A 83 -4.51 -10.25 -0.38
CA LEU A 83 -3.45 -11.02 0.27
C LEU A 83 -3.72 -12.53 0.24
N SER A 84 -4.98 -12.96 0.17
CA SER A 84 -5.37 -14.38 0.12
C SER A 84 -5.39 -14.94 -1.30
N ARG A 85 -5.25 -14.10 -2.34
CA ARG A 85 -5.14 -14.57 -3.74
C ARG A 85 -3.76 -15.16 -3.99
N GLU A 86 -3.52 -16.32 -3.41
CA GLU A 86 -2.39 -17.19 -3.72
C GLU A 86 -2.68 -17.97 -5.01
N LYS A 87 -2.67 -17.31 -6.17
CA LYS A 87 -2.46 -18.06 -7.42
C LYS A 87 -1.02 -18.56 -7.41
N GLN A 88 -0.76 -19.78 -7.89
CA GLN A 88 0.60 -20.32 -7.88
C GLN A 88 1.62 -19.46 -8.66
N ASP A 89 1.14 -18.67 -9.63
CA ASP A 89 1.93 -17.69 -10.39
C ASP A 89 2.17 -16.37 -9.64
N ASP A 90 1.42 -16.09 -8.56
CA ASP A 90 1.46 -14.84 -7.80
C ASP A 90 2.34 -14.92 -6.53
N LYS A 91 3.10 -16.00 -6.34
CA LYS A 91 4.00 -16.14 -5.16
C LYS A 91 5.03 -15.01 -5.07
N LEU A 92 5.59 -14.59 -6.22
CA LEU A 92 6.54 -13.48 -6.27
C LEU A 92 5.83 -12.15 -5.98
N HIS A 93 4.62 -11.96 -6.53
CA HIS A 93 3.78 -10.81 -6.26
C HIS A 93 3.50 -10.67 -4.76
N GLN A 94 3.04 -11.74 -4.11
CA GLN A 94 2.76 -11.76 -2.68
C GLN A 94 4.02 -11.48 -1.85
N ARG A 95 5.17 -12.05 -2.22
CA ARG A 95 6.44 -11.76 -1.53
C ARG A 95 6.81 -10.28 -1.61
N ILE A 96 6.68 -9.67 -2.79
CA ILE A 96 6.95 -8.23 -2.99
C ILE A 96 5.97 -7.38 -2.20
N LEU A 97 4.66 -7.70 -2.29
CA LEU A 97 3.60 -7.00 -1.57
C LEU A 97 3.84 -7.03 -0.06
N TRP A 98 4.16 -8.20 0.50
CA TRP A 98 4.49 -8.35 1.92
C TRP A 98 5.73 -7.56 2.34
N ARG A 99 6.77 -7.57 1.50
CA ARG A 99 7.97 -6.78 1.76
C ARG A 99 7.63 -5.28 1.77
N LEU A 100 6.85 -4.84 0.80
CA LEU A 100 6.48 -3.45 0.62
C LEU A 100 5.57 -2.95 1.76
N ILE A 101 4.60 -3.76 2.23
CA ILE A 101 3.78 -3.44 3.41
C ILE A 101 4.65 -3.20 4.65
N ARG A 102 5.65 -4.06 4.88
CA ARG A 102 6.56 -3.90 6.04
C ARG A 102 7.37 -2.61 5.94
N GLU A 103 7.87 -2.27 4.76
CA GLU A 103 8.59 -1.01 4.54
C GLU A 103 7.67 0.20 4.77
N LEU A 104 6.47 0.20 4.18
CA LEU A 104 5.50 1.30 4.31
C LEU A 104 5.02 1.52 5.75
N CYS A 105 4.82 0.46 6.53
CA CYS A 105 4.46 0.58 7.95
C CYS A 105 5.63 0.96 8.86
N SER A 106 6.88 0.91 8.39
CA SER A 106 8.10 1.17 9.18
C SER A 106 8.63 2.61 9.07
N VAL A 107 8.08 3.39 8.14
CA VAL A 107 8.35 4.83 7.96
C VAL A 107 7.80 5.59 9.15
#